data_AF-A0A5N5N1E7-F1
#
_entry.id   AF-A0A5N5N1E7-F1
#
_cell.length_a   1.000
_cell.length_b   1.000
_cell.length_c   1.000
_cell.angle_alpha   90.00
_cell.angle_beta   90.00
_cell.angle_gamma   90.00
#
_symmetry.space_group_name_H-M   'P 1'
#
loop_
_entity.id
_entity.type
_entity.pdbx_description
1 polymer ?
#
loop_
_entity_poly.entity_id
_entity_poly.type
_entity_poly.pdbx_seq_one_letter_code
_entity_poly.pdbx_strand_id
1 'polypeptide(L)'
;MAFSIPIFLFLLQFLNLASSQSFIGVNYGQVADNLPSPSATAKLLQSTAVQKVRLYGADPAIIKALANTGIGIVIGAANGEIPALASDPNFATQWINSNVLAHYPASKIILITVGNEVLLTNDQNLISQLLPAMQNMQRALSSAALGGKVKVSTVHSMAILSRSDPPSSGLFNPAYQDTMRRLLQFQKDNGSPLAVNPYPFFAYQSDPRPETLAFCLFQPNSGRVDSGNGIKYMNMFDAQVDAVRSALNAMGFDDVEILVAETGWPYNGDSNEAGPGVENARAYNGNLVAHLRSMVGTPLMPGKSVDTYIFALYDEDLKPGPASERSFGLFKPDLSMTYDIGLSKISLAPSTPKTPSPKPTKACWCVPKDGVSDAQLQASLDYACGQGIDCGPIQPGGACFEPNTRASHASYAMNLYYQMSAKNPWNCDFSETATLTFQNPSKFLSTPMLFPCIYIHPHVTMAASTLVGVPENHEEVHHMVRDLARVHFNLAISSKDLHGNPLLPKLAVRFNSLNHMKHGRISTLPCASLASPRTLSIIMCALFSSWFVRGWQERSPLGGKANHTIVRMRDQIYMDFKQNKKTSIFKQENCRVKAVQFDYGWPSISVDRLLFSGQTTI
;
A
#
# COMPACT_ATOMS: atom_id res chain seq x y z
N MET A 1 -30.87 16.87 42.32
CA MET A 1 -29.83 16.17 41.53
C MET A 1 -30.53 15.20 40.57
N ALA A 2 -30.98 15.66 39.40
CA ALA A 2 -31.84 14.85 38.50
C ALA A 2 -31.52 14.95 37.00
N PHE A 3 -30.71 15.93 36.56
CA PHE A 3 -30.39 16.15 35.14
C PHE A 3 -29.08 15.49 34.66
N SER A 4 -28.31 14.88 35.57
CA SER A 4 -26.98 14.32 35.26
C SER A 4 -27.02 12.93 34.61
N ILE A 5 -28.13 12.18 34.76
CA ILE A 5 -28.27 10.79 34.28
C ILE A 5 -28.41 10.68 32.75
N PRO A 6 -29.28 11.44 32.04
CA PRO A 6 -29.43 11.28 30.60
C PRO A 6 -28.17 11.68 29.81
N ILE A 7 -27.38 12.61 30.33
CA ILE A 7 -26.10 13.03 29.72
C ILE A 7 -25.09 11.88 29.71
N PHE A 8 -25.04 11.08 30.78
CA PHE A 8 -24.13 9.93 30.87
C PHE A 8 -24.53 8.80 29.90
N LEU A 9 -25.83 8.56 29.73
CA LEU A 9 -26.35 7.61 28.74
C LEU A 9 -26.07 8.06 27.29
N PHE A 10 -26.14 9.36 27.00
CA PHE A 10 -25.78 9.88 25.68
C PHE A 10 -24.27 9.76 25.40
N LEU A 11 -23.42 10.05 26.39
CA LEU A 11 -21.97 9.86 26.28
C LEU A 11 -21.55 8.40 26.05
N LEU A 12 -22.28 7.43 26.61
CA LEU A 12 -22.07 6.00 26.33
C LEU A 12 -22.31 5.62 24.86
N GLN A 13 -23.17 6.35 24.13
CA GLN A 13 -23.39 6.13 22.69
C GLN A 13 -22.27 6.69 21.79
N PHE A 14 -21.40 7.55 22.34
CA PHE A 14 -20.22 8.09 21.64
C PHE A 14 -18.89 7.45 22.07
N LEU A 15 -18.93 6.35 22.85
CA LEU A 15 -17.76 5.48 22.99
C LEU A 15 -17.46 4.80 21.66
N ASN A 16 -16.39 5.26 21.01
CA ASN A 16 -15.94 4.87 19.67
C ASN A 16 -16.26 3.41 19.29
N LEU A 17 -17.28 3.23 18.45
CA LEU A 17 -17.30 2.14 17.48
C LEU A 17 -16.22 2.42 16.45
N ALA A 18 -14.96 2.18 16.84
CA ALA A 18 -13.87 1.98 15.91
C ALA A 18 -14.23 0.75 15.08
N SER A 19 -14.75 0.96 13.87
CA SER A 19 -15.33 -0.10 13.02
C SER A 19 -14.38 -1.27 12.93
N SER A 20 -14.76 -2.38 13.58
CA SER A 20 -13.89 -3.54 13.73
C SER A 20 -13.63 -4.12 12.34
N GLN A 21 -12.38 -4.09 11.88
CA GLN A 21 -11.98 -4.62 10.57
C GLN A 21 -11.87 -6.16 10.65
N SER A 22 -12.92 -6.79 11.17
CA SER A 22 -13.00 -8.23 11.44
C SER A 22 -12.93 -9.07 10.18
N PHE A 23 -13.19 -8.46 9.02
CA PHE A 23 -13.00 -9.07 7.71
C PHE A 23 -11.52 -9.23 7.32
N ILE A 24 -10.58 -8.39 7.79
CA ILE A 24 -9.15 -8.46 7.46
C ILE A 24 -8.43 -9.49 8.34
N GLY A 25 -7.94 -10.54 7.70
CA GLY A 25 -6.96 -11.48 8.23
C GLY A 25 -5.65 -11.49 7.45
N VAL A 26 -4.69 -12.28 7.93
CA VAL A 26 -3.42 -12.56 7.24
C VAL A 26 -3.03 -14.03 7.41
N ASN A 27 -2.32 -14.60 6.44
CA ASN A 27 -1.71 -15.92 6.55
C ASN A 27 -0.34 -15.81 7.22
N TYR A 28 -0.14 -16.51 8.35
CA TYR A 28 1.16 -16.62 9.02
C TYR A 28 1.76 -17.98 8.66
N GLY A 29 2.44 -17.97 7.51
CA GLY A 29 3.28 -19.07 7.04
C GLY A 29 4.51 -19.31 7.94
N GLN A 30 5.11 -20.48 7.79
CA GLN A 30 6.17 -21.02 8.66
C GLN A 30 7.25 -21.80 7.88
N VAL A 31 7.22 -21.77 6.55
CA VAL A 31 8.22 -22.42 5.68
C VAL A 31 9.43 -21.48 5.51
N ALA A 32 10.08 -21.15 6.63
CA ALA A 32 11.26 -20.29 6.75
C ALA A 32 12.02 -20.59 8.04
N ASP A 33 13.35 -20.37 8.05
CA ASP A 33 14.19 -20.52 9.27
C ASP A 33 14.50 -19.19 9.97
N ASN A 34 14.22 -18.06 9.32
CA ASN A 34 14.61 -16.72 9.76
C ASN A 34 13.55 -15.95 10.61
N LEU A 35 12.38 -16.56 10.84
CA LEU A 35 11.16 -15.82 11.24
C LEU A 35 11.23 -15.18 12.65
N PRO A 36 10.51 -14.06 12.88
CA PRO A 36 10.40 -13.44 14.20
C PRO A 36 9.74 -14.35 15.22
N SER A 37 10.17 -14.25 16.48
CA SER A 37 9.53 -15.00 17.59
C SER A 37 8.02 -14.74 17.64
N PRO A 38 7.18 -15.75 17.96
CA PRO A 38 5.72 -15.58 17.97
C PRO A 38 5.22 -14.43 18.86
N SER A 39 5.89 -14.17 19.99
CA SER A 39 5.58 -13.05 20.90
C SER A 39 5.90 -11.68 20.32
N ALA A 40 6.80 -11.59 19.34
CA ALA A 40 7.06 -10.37 18.58
C ALA A 40 6.01 -10.19 17.49
N THR A 41 5.68 -11.26 16.75
CA THR A 41 4.60 -11.28 15.75
C THR A 41 3.25 -10.92 16.36
N ALA A 42 2.91 -11.42 17.55
CA ALA A 42 1.67 -11.06 18.25
C ALA A 42 1.57 -9.55 18.53
N LYS A 43 2.67 -8.91 18.93
CA LYS A 43 2.75 -7.45 19.15
C LYS A 43 2.63 -6.66 17.84
N LEU A 44 3.24 -7.16 16.75
CA LEU A 44 3.10 -6.58 15.41
C LEU A 44 1.64 -6.64 14.94
N LEU A 45 0.99 -7.80 15.03
CA LEU A 45 -0.43 -7.93 14.69
C LEU A 45 -1.31 -7.01 15.56
N GLN A 46 -1.00 -6.88 16.86
CA GLN A 46 -1.68 -5.92 17.74
C GLN A 46 -1.51 -4.45 17.32
N SER A 47 -0.44 -4.05 16.62
CA SER A 47 -0.26 -2.69 16.09
C SER A 47 -0.86 -2.45 14.70
N THR A 48 -1.34 -3.50 14.02
CA THR A 48 -1.99 -3.42 12.70
C THR A 48 -3.51 -3.59 12.78
N ALA A 49 -4.23 -3.20 11.72
CA ALA A 49 -5.68 -3.35 11.59
C ALA A 49 -6.14 -4.82 11.40
N VAL A 50 -5.20 -5.76 11.25
CA VAL A 50 -5.47 -7.20 11.15
C VAL A 50 -6.19 -7.66 12.43
N GLN A 51 -7.30 -8.39 12.25
CA GLN A 51 -8.09 -8.93 13.37
C GLN A 51 -8.18 -10.45 13.38
N LYS A 52 -7.63 -11.12 12.36
CA LYS A 52 -7.57 -12.58 12.26
C LYS A 52 -6.23 -13.05 11.71
N VAL A 53 -5.82 -14.25 12.05
CA VAL A 53 -4.65 -14.91 11.45
C VAL A 53 -4.99 -16.34 11.09
N ARG A 54 -4.48 -16.82 9.95
CA ARG A 54 -4.57 -18.22 9.53
C ARG A 54 -3.19 -18.88 9.64
N LEU A 55 -3.18 -20.03 10.30
CA LEU A 55 -2.03 -20.94 10.42
C LEU A 55 -2.30 -22.18 9.56
N TYR A 56 -1.28 -22.68 8.86
CA TYR A 56 -1.38 -23.92 8.07
C TYR A 56 -1.37 -25.20 8.91
N GLY A 57 -0.92 -25.10 10.16
CA GLY A 57 -0.99 -26.12 11.20
C GLY A 57 -1.57 -25.56 12.49
N ALA A 58 -1.26 -26.19 13.62
CA ALA A 58 -1.71 -25.77 14.95
C ALA A 58 -0.53 -25.54 15.93
N ASP A 59 0.44 -24.70 15.54
CA ASP A 59 1.63 -24.45 16.38
C ASP A 59 1.24 -23.86 17.76
N PRO A 60 1.59 -24.53 18.88
CA PRO A 60 1.15 -24.13 20.21
C PRO A 60 1.89 -22.89 20.73
N ALA A 61 3.05 -22.53 20.19
CA ALA A 61 3.78 -21.33 20.59
C ALA A 61 3.14 -20.06 19.98
N ILE A 62 2.72 -20.12 18.71
CA ILE A 62 1.97 -19.07 18.02
C ILE A 62 0.56 -18.94 18.60
N ILE A 63 -0.16 -20.05 18.77
CA ILE A 63 -1.50 -20.02 19.38
C ILE A 63 -1.43 -19.41 20.79
N LYS A 64 -0.44 -19.78 21.60
CA LYS A 64 -0.23 -19.22 22.95
C LYS A 64 0.24 -17.76 22.95
N ALA A 65 1.09 -17.35 22.00
CA ALA A 65 1.51 -15.95 21.88
C ALA A 65 0.35 -15.00 21.50
N LEU A 66 -0.68 -15.52 20.84
CA LEU A 66 -1.92 -14.81 20.51
C LEU A 66 -2.97 -14.82 21.63
N ALA A 67 -2.70 -15.47 22.77
CA ALA A 67 -3.63 -15.52 23.89
C ALA A 67 -3.96 -14.12 24.42
N ASN A 68 -5.24 -13.86 24.70
CA ASN A 68 -5.81 -12.60 25.19
C ASN A 68 -5.60 -11.38 24.25
N THR A 69 -5.10 -11.57 23.03
CA THR A 69 -4.95 -10.46 22.04
C THR A 69 -6.26 -10.02 21.40
N GLY A 70 -7.30 -10.88 21.45
CA GLY A 70 -8.59 -10.69 20.76
C GLY A 70 -8.59 -11.07 19.27
N ILE A 71 -7.43 -11.35 18.69
CA ILE A 71 -7.24 -11.77 17.30
C ILE A 71 -7.86 -13.16 17.10
N GLY A 72 -8.71 -13.32 16.07
CA GLY A 72 -9.28 -14.61 15.71
C GLY A 72 -8.25 -15.52 15.05
N ILE A 73 -8.20 -16.80 15.44
CA ILE A 73 -7.22 -17.76 14.92
C ILE A 73 -7.95 -18.82 14.07
N VAL A 74 -7.51 -18.98 12.83
CA VAL A 74 -7.79 -20.16 12.01
C VAL A 74 -6.59 -21.09 12.12
N ILE A 75 -6.82 -22.37 12.41
CA ILE A 75 -5.77 -23.38 12.51
C ILE A 75 -5.99 -24.48 11.47
N GLY A 76 -4.91 -24.96 10.86
CA GLY A 76 -4.95 -26.05 9.90
C GLY A 76 -4.74 -27.41 10.56
N ALA A 77 -5.44 -28.43 10.06
CA ALA A 77 -4.94 -29.80 10.08
C ALA A 77 -4.32 -30.10 8.72
N ALA A 78 -3.11 -30.64 8.69
CA ALA A 78 -2.35 -30.87 7.47
C ALA A 78 -2.97 -31.98 6.61
N ASN A 79 -2.69 -31.97 5.30
CA ASN A 79 -3.20 -32.99 4.38
C ASN A 79 -2.84 -34.42 4.83
N GLY A 80 -1.63 -34.63 5.39
CA GLY A 80 -1.21 -35.93 5.92
C GLY A 80 -1.97 -36.42 7.17
N GLU A 81 -2.69 -35.54 7.88
CA GLU A 81 -3.50 -35.92 9.05
C GLU A 81 -4.90 -36.43 8.67
N ILE A 82 -5.38 -36.10 7.45
CA ILE A 82 -6.74 -36.42 6.99
C ILE A 82 -7.09 -37.91 7.16
N PRO A 83 -6.23 -38.90 6.80
CA PRO A 83 -6.58 -40.31 6.95
C PRO A 83 -6.77 -40.74 8.42
N ALA A 84 -5.96 -40.21 9.34
CA ALA A 84 -6.10 -40.49 10.77
C ALA A 84 -7.35 -39.82 11.36
N LEU A 85 -7.59 -38.55 11.01
CA LEU A 85 -8.80 -37.80 11.38
C LEU A 85 -10.07 -38.45 10.84
N ALA A 86 -10.02 -39.07 9.65
CA ALA A 86 -11.15 -39.75 9.01
C ALA A 86 -11.46 -41.12 9.62
N SER A 87 -10.43 -41.92 9.88
CA SER A 87 -10.57 -43.33 10.30
C SER A 87 -10.82 -43.49 11.80
N ASP A 88 -10.26 -42.63 12.66
CA ASP A 88 -10.42 -42.72 14.12
C ASP A 88 -11.03 -41.44 14.74
N PRO A 89 -12.27 -41.50 15.25
CA PRO A 89 -12.87 -40.42 16.03
C PRO A 89 -12.13 -40.10 17.34
N ASN A 90 -11.35 -41.03 17.90
CA ASN A 90 -10.53 -40.77 19.08
C ASN A 90 -9.33 -39.90 18.73
N PHE A 91 -8.64 -40.17 17.62
CA PHE A 91 -7.59 -39.29 17.06
C PHE A 91 -8.12 -37.87 16.83
N ALA A 92 -9.29 -37.69 16.21
CA ALA A 92 -9.92 -36.38 16.06
C ALA A 92 -10.25 -35.72 17.42
N THR A 93 -10.66 -36.50 18.42
CA THR A 93 -10.89 -36.00 19.79
C THR A 93 -9.58 -35.56 20.47
N GLN A 94 -8.50 -36.33 20.32
CA GLN A 94 -7.17 -35.99 20.83
C GLN A 94 -6.59 -34.75 20.14
N TRP A 95 -6.84 -34.58 18.84
CA TRP A 95 -6.49 -33.39 18.08
C TRP A 95 -7.18 -32.15 18.66
N ILE A 96 -8.51 -32.19 18.84
CA ILE A 96 -9.27 -31.08 19.44
C ILE A 96 -8.82 -30.79 20.87
N ASN A 97 -8.56 -31.82 21.68
CA ASN A 97 -8.05 -31.64 23.05
C ASN A 97 -6.70 -30.91 23.07
N SER A 98 -5.77 -31.33 22.22
CA SER A 98 -4.39 -30.82 22.17
C SER A 98 -4.29 -29.43 21.55
N ASN A 99 -5.01 -29.21 20.45
CA ASN A 99 -4.81 -28.03 19.59
C ASN A 99 -5.88 -26.93 19.81
N VAL A 100 -7.00 -27.27 20.45
CA VAL A 100 -8.08 -26.31 20.76
C VAL A 100 -8.27 -26.14 22.26
N LEU A 101 -8.56 -27.21 23.01
CA LEU A 101 -8.92 -27.10 24.44
C LEU A 101 -7.73 -26.69 25.33
N ALA A 102 -6.49 -27.01 24.95
CA ALA A 102 -5.29 -26.54 25.65
C ALA A 102 -5.08 -25.01 25.58
N HIS A 103 -5.83 -24.30 24.73
CA HIS A 103 -5.63 -22.88 24.45
C HIS A 103 -6.91 -22.03 24.53
N TYR A 104 -8.08 -22.60 24.27
CA TYR A 104 -9.37 -21.92 24.31
C TYR A 104 -9.86 -21.74 25.77
N PRO A 105 -10.49 -20.60 26.16
CA PRO A 105 -10.87 -19.44 25.34
C PRO A 105 -9.80 -18.34 25.26
N ALA A 106 -8.65 -18.50 25.95
CA ALA A 106 -7.62 -17.46 26.01
C ALA A 106 -7.08 -17.13 24.61
N SER A 107 -6.79 -18.14 23.80
CA SER A 107 -6.53 -18.02 22.37
C SER A 107 -7.84 -18.20 21.61
N LYS A 108 -8.26 -17.15 20.88
CA LYS A 108 -9.57 -17.06 20.23
C LYS A 108 -9.59 -17.83 18.90
N ILE A 109 -9.48 -19.15 18.98
CA ILE A 109 -9.67 -20.05 17.83
C ILE A 109 -11.13 -19.95 17.37
N ILE A 110 -11.36 -19.76 16.06
CA ILE A 110 -12.68 -19.54 15.46
C ILE A 110 -13.04 -20.55 14.36
N LEU A 111 -12.04 -21.09 13.66
CA LEU A 111 -12.22 -21.99 12.53
C LEU A 111 -11.07 -22.99 12.47
N ILE A 112 -11.38 -24.23 12.13
CA ILE A 112 -10.40 -25.26 11.78
C ILE A 112 -10.55 -25.55 10.29
N THR A 113 -9.44 -25.52 9.55
CA THR A 113 -9.40 -25.95 8.15
C THR A 113 -8.76 -27.33 8.06
N VAL A 114 -9.57 -28.35 7.78
CA VAL A 114 -9.09 -29.71 7.54
C VAL A 114 -8.57 -29.78 6.12
N GLY A 115 -7.24 -29.81 5.98
CA GLY A 115 -6.55 -29.80 4.70
C GLY A 115 -6.48 -28.44 4.00
N ASN A 116 -5.55 -28.36 3.06
CA ASN A 116 -5.35 -27.25 2.14
C ASN A 116 -5.29 -27.77 0.70
N GLU A 117 -6.18 -27.24 -0.14
CA GLU A 117 -6.32 -27.52 -1.58
C GLU A 117 -6.39 -29.01 -1.94
N VAL A 118 -6.98 -29.84 -1.06
CA VAL A 118 -7.02 -31.31 -1.19
C VAL A 118 -7.51 -31.80 -2.56
N LEU A 119 -8.52 -31.13 -3.14
CA LEU A 119 -9.08 -31.48 -4.45
C LEU A 119 -8.11 -31.21 -5.62
N LEU A 120 -7.13 -30.31 -5.47
CA LEU A 120 -6.09 -30.06 -6.48
C LEU A 120 -5.07 -31.21 -6.58
N THR A 121 -4.90 -32.00 -5.50
CA THR A 121 -3.95 -33.13 -5.47
C THR A 121 -4.33 -34.28 -6.40
N ASN A 122 -5.61 -34.37 -6.81
CA ASN A 122 -6.22 -35.50 -7.52
C ASN A 122 -6.17 -36.87 -6.79
N ASP A 123 -5.64 -36.96 -5.57
CA ASP A 123 -5.61 -38.19 -4.79
C ASP A 123 -7.03 -38.55 -4.30
N GLN A 124 -7.63 -39.56 -4.94
CA GLN A 124 -8.99 -40.02 -4.62
C GLN A 124 -9.10 -40.65 -3.23
N ASN A 125 -8.01 -41.21 -2.67
CA ASN A 125 -8.01 -41.72 -1.30
C ASN A 125 -8.05 -40.56 -0.31
N LEU A 126 -7.32 -39.47 -0.58
CA LEU A 126 -7.31 -38.29 0.27
C LEU A 126 -8.63 -37.51 0.17
N ILE A 127 -9.14 -37.30 -1.05
CA ILE A 127 -10.39 -36.58 -1.33
C ILE A 127 -11.60 -37.29 -0.70
N SER A 128 -11.67 -38.63 -0.76
CA SER A 128 -12.78 -39.39 -0.16
C SER A 128 -12.77 -39.39 1.38
N GLN A 129 -11.61 -39.21 2.01
CA GLN A 129 -11.46 -39.15 3.47
C GLN A 129 -11.66 -37.74 4.07
N LEU A 130 -11.63 -36.69 3.25
CA LEU A 130 -11.78 -35.29 3.68
C LEU A 130 -13.07 -35.03 4.47
N LEU A 131 -14.23 -35.46 3.95
CA LEU A 131 -15.52 -35.25 4.62
C LEU A 131 -15.64 -36.04 5.94
N PRO A 132 -15.30 -37.35 6.00
CA PRO A 132 -15.22 -38.07 7.28
C PRO A 132 -14.30 -37.38 8.31
N ALA A 133 -13.14 -36.86 7.92
CA ALA A 133 -12.25 -36.11 8.82
C ALA A 133 -12.93 -34.84 9.38
N MET A 134 -13.60 -34.05 8.51
CA MET A 134 -14.36 -32.88 8.92
C MET A 134 -15.53 -33.23 9.85
N GLN A 135 -16.24 -34.33 9.58
CA GLN A 135 -17.32 -34.84 10.43
C GLN A 135 -16.82 -35.31 11.80
N ASN A 136 -15.68 -35.98 11.87
CA ASN A 136 -15.08 -36.42 13.14
C ASN A 136 -14.62 -35.23 13.99
N MET A 137 -13.99 -34.24 13.36
CA MET A 137 -13.58 -32.98 14.00
C MET A 137 -14.77 -32.18 14.54
N GLN A 138 -15.85 -32.09 13.76
CA GLN A 138 -17.08 -31.42 14.19
C GLN A 138 -17.78 -32.16 15.34
N ARG A 139 -17.78 -33.49 15.34
CA ARG A 139 -18.28 -34.29 16.47
C ARG A 139 -17.45 -34.04 17.74
N ALA A 140 -16.12 -34.04 17.64
CA ALA A 140 -15.24 -33.75 18.76
C ALA A 140 -15.47 -32.33 19.34
N LEU A 141 -15.59 -31.30 18.50
CA LEU A 141 -15.95 -29.94 18.94
C LEU A 141 -17.32 -29.89 19.62
N SER A 142 -18.32 -30.59 19.10
CA SER A 142 -19.66 -30.65 19.70
C SER A 142 -19.65 -31.34 21.08
N SER A 143 -18.94 -32.46 21.22
CA SER A 143 -18.72 -33.14 22.52
C SER A 143 -17.99 -32.25 23.53
N ALA A 144 -17.08 -31.40 23.06
CA ALA A 144 -16.36 -30.42 23.89
C ALA A 144 -17.16 -29.12 24.18
N ALA A 145 -18.46 -29.06 23.84
CA ALA A 145 -19.31 -27.87 23.93
C ALA A 145 -18.75 -26.61 23.20
N LEU A 146 -17.91 -26.83 22.17
CA LEU A 146 -17.41 -25.81 21.25
C LEU A 146 -18.10 -25.82 19.89
N GLY A 147 -18.97 -26.80 19.62
CA GLY A 147 -19.82 -26.82 18.42
C GLY A 147 -20.54 -25.49 18.21
N GLY A 148 -20.38 -24.90 17.02
CA GLY A 148 -20.94 -23.59 16.68
C GLY A 148 -20.12 -22.37 17.17
N LYS A 149 -19.25 -22.52 18.19
CA LYS A 149 -18.30 -21.48 18.63
C LYS A 149 -17.00 -21.53 17.82
N VAL A 150 -16.53 -22.75 17.56
CA VAL A 150 -15.47 -23.05 16.60
C VAL A 150 -16.13 -23.80 15.44
N LYS A 151 -15.77 -23.44 14.21
CA LYS A 151 -16.31 -24.03 12.97
C LYS A 151 -15.29 -24.98 12.34
N VAL A 152 -15.74 -25.87 11.45
CA VAL A 152 -14.88 -26.74 10.63
C VAL A 152 -15.15 -26.48 9.16
N SER A 153 -14.09 -26.28 8.36
CA SER A 153 -14.17 -26.21 6.90
C SER A 153 -12.91 -26.85 6.28
N THR A 154 -12.70 -26.64 4.99
CA THR A 154 -11.54 -27.07 4.20
C THR A 154 -11.22 -25.97 3.19
N VAL A 155 -9.94 -25.75 2.85
CA VAL A 155 -9.53 -24.70 1.91
C VAL A 155 -9.39 -25.28 0.50
N HIS A 156 -9.88 -24.53 -0.50
CA HIS A 156 -9.88 -24.94 -1.90
C HIS A 156 -9.15 -23.94 -2.81
N SER A 157 -8.39 -24.47 -3.78
CA SER A 157 -7.97 -23.71 -4.95
C SER A 157 -9.17 -23.32 -5.81
N MET A 158 -9.07 -22.24 -6.59
CA MET A 158 -10.04 -21.91 -7.65
C MET A 158 -10.21 -23.05 -8.69
N ALA A 159 -9.26 -23.98 -8.78
CA ALA A 159 -9.33 -25.18 -9.62
C ALA A 159 -10.49 -26.15 -9.30
N ILE A 160 -11.27 -25.92 -8.21
CA ILE A 160 -12.55 -26.60 -8.01
C ILE A 160 -13.63 -26.18 -9.02
N LEU A 161 -13.44 -25.09 -9.76
CA LEU A 161 -14.33 -24.63 -10.83
C LEU A 161 -13.84 -25.15 -12.19
N SER A 162 -14.77 -25.54 -13.07
CA SER A 162 -14.50 -25.75 -14.51
C SER A 162 -14.93 -24.55 -15.39
N ARG A 163 -15.63 -23.58 -14.79
CA ARG A 163 -16.04 -22.32 -15.43
C ARG A 163 -15.99 -21.20 -14.40
N SER A 164 -15.49 -20.04 -14.82
CA SER A 164 -15.37 -18.83 -13.99
C SER A 164 -15.36 -17.51 -14.78
N ASP A 165 -15.34 -17.56 -16.11
CA ASP A 165 -15.42 -16.40 -17.00
C ASP A 165 -16.47 -16.67 -18.10
N PRO A 166 -17.56 -15.88 -18.20
CA PRO A 166 -17.94 -14.80 -17.27
C PRO A 166 -18.29 -15.35 -15.87
N PRO A 167 -18.21 -14.54 -14.80
CA PRO A 167 -18.51 -14.98 -13.43
C PRO A 167 -19.88 -15.66 -13.26
N SER A 168 -20.94 -15.19 -13.95
CA SER A 168 -22.26 -15.83 -13.91
C SER A 168 -22.30 -17.26 -14.47
N SER A 169 -21.25 -17.70 -15.18
CA SER A 169 -21.11 -19.07 -15.67
C SER A 169 -20.48 -20.02 -14.64
N GLY A 170 -20.14 -19.49 -13.46
CA GLY A 170 -19.44 -20.18 -12.37
C GLY A 170 -20.02 -21.56 -12.09
N LEU A 171 -19.17 -22.59 -12.22
CA LEU A 171 -19.59 -23.99 -12.12
C LEU A 171 -18.50 -24.85 -11.50
N PHE A 172 -18.82 -25.59 -10.44
CA PHE A 172 -17.93 -26.59 -9.87
C PHE A 172 -17.60 -27.66 -10.91
N ASN A 173 -16.32 -28.06 -10.98
CA ASN A 173 -15.81 -29.04 -11.91
C ASN A 173 -16.58 -30.37 -11.77
N PRO A 174 -17.18 -30.93 -12.85
CA PRO A 174 -17.94 -32.17 -12.82
C PRO A 174 -17.22 -33.33 -12.10
N ALA A 175 -15.89 -33.42 -12.20
CA ALA A 175 -15.09 -34.44 -11.51
C ALA A 175 -15.21 -34.39 -9.97
N TYR A 176 -15.62 -33.25 -9.40
CA TYR A 176 -15.74 -33.03 -7.95
C TYR A 176 -17.16 -32.67 -7.50
N GLN A 177 -18.17 -32.62 -8.39
CA GLN A 177 -19.49 -32.08 -8.04
C GLN A 177 -20.19 -32.82 -6.89
N ASP A 178 -20.10 -34.15 -6.83
CA ASP A 178 -20.67 -34.93 -5.72
C ASP A 178 -19.91 -34.73 -4.40
N THR A 179 -18.58 -34.57 -4.46
CA THR A 179 -17.75 -34.25 -3.30
C THR A 179 -18.08 -32.85 -2.78
N MET A 180 -18.11 -31.85 -3.67
CA MET A 180 -18.49 -30.47 -3.33
C MET A 180 -19.89 -30.41 -2.75
N ARG A 181 -20.88 -31.10 -3.34
CA ARG A 181 -22.26 -31.14 -2.81
C ARG A 181 -22.31 -31.64 -1.37
N ARG A 182 -21.52 -32.66 -1.03
CA ARG A 182 -21.48 -33.24 0.34
C ARG A 182 -20.71 -32.35 1.32
N LEU A 183 -19.62 -31.72 0.88
CA LEU A 183 -18.86 -30.73 1.68
C LEU A 183 -19.72 -29.49 1.97
N LEU A 184 -20.42 -28.97 0.96
CA LEU A 184 -21.31 -27.82 1.05
C LEU A 184 -22.54 -28.10 1.92
N GLN A 185 -23.10 -29.32 1.87
CA GLN A 185 -24.13 -29.73 2.82
C GLN A 185 -23.61 -29.69 4.25
N PHE A 186 -22.44 -30.28 4.52
CA PHE A 186 -21.82 -30.21 5.85
C PHE A 186 -21.53 -28.77 6.29
N GLN A 187 -21.10 -27.89 5.38
CA GLN A 187 -20.84 -26.47 5.64
C GLN A 187 -22.15 -25.72 5.98
N LYS A 188 -23.23 -25.96 5.23
CA LYS A 188 -24.58 -25.44 5.48
C LYS A 188 -25.11 -25.91 6.85
N ASP A 189 -25.10 -27.23 7.10
CA ASP A 189 -25.61 -27.87 8.33
C ASP A 189 -24.94 -27.35 9.61
N ASN A 190 -23.66 -26.96 9.52
CA ASN A 190 -22.88 -26.46 10.65
C ASN A 190 -22.72 -24.93 10.66
N GLY A 191 -23.29 -24.22 9.67
CA GLY A 191 -23.14 -22.77 9.49
C GLY A 191 -21.67 -22.34 9.38
N SER A 192 -20.92 -22.99 8.50
CA SER A 192 -19.48 -22.84 8.27
C SER A 192 -19.23 -22.35 6.84
N PRO A 193 -18.25 -21.45 6.58
CA PRO A 193 -18.02 -20.92 5.25
C PRO A 193 -17.34 -21.93 4.32
N LEU A 194 -17.57 -21.79 3.00
CA LEU A 194 -16.68 -22.33 1.98
C LEU A 194 -15.40 -21.48 1.96
N ALA A 195 -14.24 -22.10 2.20
CA ALA A 195 -12.95 -21.41 2.19
C ALA A 195 -12.21 -21.63 0.85
N VAL A 196 -11.82 -20.55 0.18
CA VAL A 196 -11.30 -20.58 -1.20
C VAL A 196 -10.14 -19.59 -1.41
N ASN A 197 -9.27 -19.88 -2.38
CA ASN A 197 -8.04 -19.14 -2.69
C ASN A 197 -8.08 -18.42 -4.07
N PRO A 198 -8.84 -17.32 -4.23
CA PRO A 198 -8.83 -16.49 -5.44
C PRO A 198 -7.54 -15.65 -5.54
N TYR A 199 -6.69 -15.96 -6.51
CA TYR A 199 -5.48 -15.20 -6.82
C TYR A 199 -5.60 -14.52 -8.20
N PRO A 200 -5.85 -13.20 -8.25
CA PRO A 200 -5.73 -12.39 -9.47
C PRO A 200 -4.33 -12.37 -10.08
N PHE A 201 -3.30 -12.64 -9.29
CA PHE A 201 -1.91 -12.77 -9.73
C PHE A 201 -1.72 -13.87 -10.79
N PHE A 202 -2.16 -15.10 -10.52
CA PHE A 202 -2.05 -16.21 -11.47
C PHE A 202 -2.91 -15.98 -12.73
N ALA A 203 -4.04 -15.29 -12.59
CA ALA A 203 -4.86 -14.87 -13.73
C ALA A 203 -4.14 -13.84 -14.62
N TYR A 204 -3.36 -12.93 -14.03
CA TYR A 204 -2.50 -12.02 -14.80
C TYR A 204 -1.28 -12.72 -15.42
N GLN A 205 -0.63 -13.65 -14.71
CA GLN A 205 0.45 -14.47 -15.30
C GLN A 205 -0.02 -15.24 -16.55
N SER A 206 -1.28 -15.67 -16.56
CA SER A 206 -1.91 -16.37 -17.70
C SER A 206 -2.28 -15.44 -18.87
N ASP A 207 -2.42 -14.13 -18.63
CA ASP A 207 -2.85 -13.13 -19.60
C ASP A 207 -2.18 -11.76 -19.32
N PRO A 208 -0.87 -11.62 -19.63
CA PRO A 208 -0.04 -10.51 -19.15
C PRO A 208 -0.21 -9.20 -19.95
N ARG A 209 -1.46 -8.81 -20.23
CA ARG A 209 -1.81 -7.58 -20.95
C ARG A 209 -2.06 -6.41 -19.98
N PRO A 210 -1.76 -5.15 -20.34
CA PRO A 210 -1.92 -3.99 -19.45
C PRO A 210 -3.34 -3.81 -18.89
N GLU A 211 -4.37 -4.08 -19.69
CA GLU A 211 -5.78 -4.02 -19.27
C GLU A 211 -6.16 -5.16 -18.30
N THR A 212 -5.47 -6.30 -18.36
CA THR A 212 -5.60 -7.38 -17.37
C THR A 212 -4.83 -7.02 -16.09
N LEU A 213 -3.66 -6.38 -16.19
CA LEU A 213 -2.94 -5.88 -15.01
C LEU A 213 -3.79 -4.87 -14.22
N ALA A 214 -4.32 -3.84 -14.89
CA ALA A 214 -5.13 -2.81 -14.25
C ALA A 214 -6.39 -3.40 -13.59
N PHE A 215 -7.04 -4.36 -14.26
CA PHE A 215 -8.20 -5.09 -13.72
C PHE A 215 -7.84 -6.00 -12.53
N CYS A 216 -6.68 -6.65 -12.53
CA CYS A 216 -6.22 -7.45 -11.39
C CYS A 216 -5.76 -6.59 -10.20
N LEU A 217 -5.18 -5.41 -10.44
CA LEU A 217 -4.68 -4.49 -9.41
C LEU A 217 -5.74 -3.49 -8.86
N PHE A 218 -7.03 -3.67 -9.19
CA PHE A 218 -8.12 -2.74 -8.87
C PHE A 218 -7.91 -1.28 -9.39
N GLN A 219 -7.01 -1.08 -10.36
CA GLN A 219 -6.71 0.24 -10.92
C GLN A 219 -7.83 0.71 -11.87
N PRO A 220 -7.93 2.02 -12.18
CA PRO A 220 -8.89 2.52 -13.15
C PRO A 220 -8.78 1.80 -14.50
N ASN A 221 -9.85 1.12 -14.90
CA ASN A 221 -9.92 0.32 -16.12
C ASN A 221 -11.32 0.41 -16.76
N SER A 222 -11.49 -0.14 -17.95
CA SER A 222 -12.76 -0.11 -18.70
C SER A 222 -13.86 -0.97 -18.08
N GLY A 223 -13.54 -1.90 -17.19
CA GLY A 223 -14.41 -2.93 -16.62
C GLY A 223 -14.73 -4.06 -17.61
N ARG A 224 -15.05 -5.24 -17.08
CA ARG A 224 -15.49 -6.42 -17.87
C ARG A 224 -16.99 -6.62 -17.67
N VAL A 225 -17.75 -6.63 -18.75
CA VAL A 225 -19.20 -6.91 -18.71
C VAL A 225 -19.41 -8.42 -18.83
N ASP A 226 -20.03 -9.00 -17.82
CA ASP A 226 -20.47 -10.37 -17.78
C ASP A 226 -21.52 -10.61 -18.88
N SER A 227 -21.25 -11.56 -19.78
CA SER A 227 -22.12 -11.84 -20.93
C SER A 227 -23.33 -12.72 -20.61
N GLY A 228 -23.41 -13.28 -19.39
CA GLY A 228 -24.53 -14.09 -18.93
C GLY A 228 -25.58 -13.32 -18.12
N ASN A 229 -25.17 -12.28 -17.38
CA ASN A 229 -26.09 -11.47 -16.56
C ASN A 229 -25.97 -9.94 -16.75
N GLY A 230 -25.01 -9.44 -17.54
CA GLY A 230 -24.82 -8.01 -17.80
C GLY A 230 -24.13 -7.21 -16.68
N ILE A 231 -23.72 -7.85 -15.58
CA ILE A 231 -23.00 -7.20 -14.48
C ILE A 231 -21.62 -6.73 -14.97
N LYS A 232 -21.28 -5.48 -14.66
CA LYS A 232 -19.96 -4.91 -14.97
C LYS A 232 -19.01 -5.05 -13.79
N TYR A 233 -18.13 -6.04 -13.84
CA TYR A 233 -17.04 -6.20 -12.88
C TYR A 233 -15.96 -5.15 -13.15
N MET A 234 -15.43 -4.55 -12.09
CA MET A 234 -14.38 -3.52 -12.16
C MET A 234 -13.00 -4.03 -11.72
N ASN A 235 -12.91 -5.23 -11.15
CA ASN A 235 -11.65 -5.88 -10.80
C ASN A 235 -11.79 -7.42 -10.85
N MET A 236 -10.64 -8.11 -10.87
CA MET A 236 -10.56 -9.58 -10.95
C MET A 236 -10.95 -10.29 -9.64
N PHE A 237 -10.77 -9.66 -8.48
CA PHE A 237 -11.09 -10.27 -7.18
C PHE A 237 -12.60 -10.51 -7.05
N ASP A 238 -13.41 -9.48 -7.30
CA ASP A 238 -14.86 -9.57 -7.34
C ASP A 238 -15.33 -10.62 -8.33
N ALA A 239 -14.73 -10.66 -9.53
CA ALA A 239 -15.07 -11.62 -10.59
C ALA A 239 -14.75 -13.07 -10.18
N GLN A 240 -13.60 -13.33 -9.56
CA GLN A 240 -13.22 -14.65 -9.06
C GLN A 240 -14.12 -15.10 -7.89
N VAL A 241 -14.43 -14.20 -6.95
CA VAL A 241 -15.30 -14.51 -5.81
C VAL A 241 -16.75 -14.73 -6.26
N ASP A 242 -17.26 -13.96 -7.22
CA ASP A 242 -18.62 -14.12 -7.74
C ASP A 242 -18.78 -15.30 -8.71
N ALA A 243 -17.69 -15.79 -9.31
CA ALA A 243 -17.68 -17.11 -9.95
C ALA A 243 -17.92 -18.24 -8.92
N VAL A 244 -17.35 -18.14 -7.72
CA VAL A 244 -17.62 -19.08 -6.61
C VAL A 244 -19.06 -18.92 -6.10
N ARG A 245 -19.56 -17.69 -5.93
CA ARG A 245 -20.97 -17.44 -5.57
C ARG A 245 -21.93 -18.02 -6.62
N SER A 246 -21.63 -17.87 -7.90
CA SER A 246 -22.45 -18.44 -8.98
C SER A 246 -22.46 -19.97 -8.95
N ALA A 247 -21.32 -20.61 -8.67
CA ALA A 247 -21.21 -22.06 -8.52
C ALA A 247 -21.99 -22.59 -7.28
N LEU A 248 -21.95 -21.85 -6.16
CA LEU A 248 -22.77 -22.13 -4.97
C LEU A 248 -24.26 -22.06 -5.28
N ASN A 249 -24.70 -20.96 -5.89
CA ASN A 249 -26.10 -20.73 -6.26
C ASN A 249 -26.60 -21.82 -7.23
N ALA A 250 -25.81 -22.16 -8.25
CA ALA A 250 -26.12 -23.21 -9.22
C ALA A 250 -26.22 -24.63 -8.60
N MET A 251 -25.66 -24.84 -7.41
CA MET A 251 -25.70 -26.13 -6.72
C MET A 251 -26.77 -26.20 -5.61
N GLY A 252 -27.36 -25.07 -5.19
CA GLY A 252 -28.37 -24.96 -4.13
C GLY A 252 -27.84 -24.52 -2.75
N PHE A 253 -26.71 -23.81 -2.73
CA PHE A 253 -25.97 -23.39 -1.53
C PHE A 253 -25.79 -21.86 -1.46
N ASP A 254 -26.85 -21.12 -1.78
CA ASP A 254 -26.93 -19.65 -1.77
C ASP A 254 -26.66 -19.03 -0.39
N ASP A 255 -27.04 -19.72 0.68
CA ASP A 255 -26.81 -19.35 2.08
C ASP A 255 -25.41 -19.69 2.63
N VAL A 256 -24.58 -20.44 1.88
CA VAL A 256 -23.21 -20.74 2.31
C VAL A 256 -22.32 -19.50 2.11
N GLU A 257 -21.75 -19.02 3.20
CA GLU A 257 -20.81 -17.88 3.21
C GLU A 257 -19.48 -18.22 2.52
N ILE A 258 -18.86 -17.23 1.87
CA ILE A 258 -17.53 -17.37 1.27
C ILE A 258 -16.48 -16.73 2.19
N LEU A 259 -15.38 -17.45 2.40
CA LEU A 259 -14.17 -16.96 3.07
C LEU A 259 -12.99 -17.08 2.09
N VAL A 260 -12.30 -15.96 1.84
CA VAL A 260 -11.06 -15.93 1.07
C VAL A 260 -9.92 -16.31 2.01
N ALA A 261 -9.49 -17.57 1.96
CA ALA A 261 -8.48 -18.12 2.86
C ALA A 261 -7.07 -17.69 2.46
N GLU A 262 -6.86 -17.42 1.18
CA GLU A 262 -5.63 -16.83 0.65
C GLU A 262 -5.93 -15.92 -0.54
N THR A 263 -5.27 -14.77 -0.58
CA THR A 263 -5.08 -13.98 -1.78
C THR A 263 -3.90 -13.03 -1.58
N GLY A 264 -3.14 -12.73 -2.63
CA GLY A 264 -1.93 -11.92 -2.51
C GLY A 264 -1.24 -11.69 -3.85
N TRP A 265 -0.13 -10.96 -3.79
CA TRP A 265 0.70 -10.63 -4.96
C TRP A 265 2.17 -10.51 -4.55
N PRO A 266 3.11 -11.15 -5.27
CA PRO A 266 4.51 -11.19 -4.89
C PRO A 266 5.27 -9.91 -5.33
N TYR A 267 6.18 -9.41 -4.48
CA TYR A 267 6.91 -8.18 -4.75
C TYR A 267 8.20 -8.39 -5.58
N ASN A 268 8.60 -9.64 -5.80
CA ASN A 268 9.79 -10.08 -6.52
C ASN A 268 9.54 -11.49 -7.10
N GLY A 269 10.29 -11.92 -8.10
CA GLY A 269 10.10 -13.22 -8.77
C GLY A 269 11.18 -13.52 -9.80
N ASP A 270 11.09 -14.67 -10.47
CA ASP A 270 12.05 -15.05 -11.51
C ASP A 270 11.87 -14.20 -12.78
N SER A 271 12.92 -14.07 -13.59
CA SER A 271 12.95 -13.16 -14.75
C SER A 271 11.99 -13.51 -15.90
N ASN A 272 11.34 -14.67 -15.83
CA ASN A 272 10.29 -15.13 -16.72
C ASN A 272 8.87 -15.01 -16.12
N GLU A 273 8.73 -14.55 -14.87
CA GLU A 273 7.43 -14.35 -14.24
C GLU A 273 6.84 -12.98 -14.59
N ALA A 274 5.66 -12.97 -15.22
CA ALA A 274 4.96 -11.73 -15.51
C ALA A 274 4.20 -11.22 -14.27
N GLY A 275 4.58 -10.03 -13.76
CA GLY A 275 3.81 -9.32 -12.73
C GLY A 275 4.40 -9.18 -11.33
N PRO A 276 5.33 -10.02 -10.83
CA PRO A 276 5.97 -9.74 -9.55
C PRO A 276 6.68 -8.39 -9.56
N GLY A 277 6.56 -7.64 -8.46
CA GLY A 277 7.14 -6.31 -8.35
C GLY A 277 6.55 -5.49 -7.20
N VAL A 278 7.38 -4.71 -6.51
CA VAL A 278 6.98 -3.93 -5.32
C VAL A 278 5.76 -3.04 -5.57
N GLU A 279 5.70 -2.34 -6.71
CA GLU A 279 4.55 -1.47 -7.02
C GLU A 279 3.27 -2.25 -7.30
N ASN A 280 3.36 -3.42 -7.95
CA ASN A 280 2.19 -4.27 -8.20
C ASN A 280 1.71 -4.92 -6.89
N ALA A 281 2.63 -5.37 -6.03
CA ALA A 281 2.30 -5.93 -4.72
C ALA A 281 1.70 -4.88 -3.77
N ARG A 282 2.26 -3.66 -3.74
CA ARG A 282 1.70 -2.49 -3.03
C ARG A 282 0.30 -2.16 -3.55
N ALA A 283 0.13 -2.06 -4.86
CA ALA A 283 -1.16 -1.75 -5.49
C ALA A 283 -2.21 -2.84 -5.20
N TYR A 284 -1.88 -4.12 -5.38
CA TYR A 284 -2.82 -5.23 -5.15
C TYR A 284 -3.27 -5.27 -3.69
N ASN A 285 -2.33 -5.44 -2.76
CA ASN A 285 -2.65 -5.62 -1.35
C ASN A 285 -3.23 -4.35 -0.71
N GLY A 286 -2.76 -3.16 -1.13
CA GLY A 286 -3.30 -1.87 -0.69
C GLY A 286 -4.73 -1.61 -1.19
N ASN A 287 -5.00 -1.85 -2.47
CA ASN A 287 -6.33 -1.65 -3.03
C ASN A 287 -7.32 -2.73 -2.56
N LEU A 288 -6.88 -3.97 -2.31
CA LEU A 288 -7.69 -4.99 -1.64
C LEU A 288 -8.10 -4.52 -0.23
N VAL A 289 -7.16 -4.01 0.57
CA VAL A 289 -7.49 -3.44 1.90
C VAL A 289 -8.45 -2.24 1.78
N ALA A 290 -8.32 -1.40 0.75
CA ALA A 290 -9.25 -0.30 0.49
C ALA A 290 -10.66 -0.78 0.08
N HIS A 291 -10.76 -1.76 -0.83
CA HIS A 291 -12.01 -2.41 -1.23
C HIS A 291 -12.70 -3.02 0.00
N LEU A 292 -11.98 -3.83 0.79
CA LEU A 292 -12.52 -4.46 2.00
C LEU A 292 -12.98 -3.44 3.05
N ARG A 293 -12.33 -2.27 3.14
CA ARG A 293 -12.77 -1.17 4.02
C ARG A 293 -13.98 -0.40 3.51
N SER A 294 -14.28 -0.45 2.21
CA SER A 294 -15.43 0.24 1.62
C SER A 294 -16.78 -0.36 2.00
N MET A 295 -16.80 -1.62 2.48
CA MET A 295 -18.02 -2.40 2.75
C MET A 295 -18.94 -2.60 1.54
N VAL A 296 -18.47 -2.32 0.31
CA VAL A 296 -19.29 -2.46 -0.91
C VAL A 296 -19.63 -3.92 -1.22
N GLY A 297 -18.77 -4.87 -0.82
CA GLY A 297 -18.91 -6.28 -1.15
C GLY A 297 -18.62 -6.56 -2.63
N THR A 298 -19.02 -7.74 -3.11
CA THR A 298 -18.95 -8.08 -4.54
C THR A 298 -20.30 -7.80 -5.22
N PRO A 299 -20.38 -7.68 -6.56
CA PRO A 299 -21.65 -7.49 -7.26
C PRO A 299 -22.77 -8.50 -6.94
N LEU A 300 -22.46 -9.76 -6.65
CA LEU A 300 -23.45 -10.77 -6.19
C LEU A 300 -23.57 -10.88 -4.65
N MET A 301 -22.71 -10.22 -3.87
CA MET A 301 -22.79 -10.14 -2.41
C MET A 301 -22.61 -8.69 -1.91
N PRO A 302 -23.48 -7.74 -2.31
CA PRO A 302 -23.29 -6.33 -2.03
C PRO A 302 -23.56 -5.96 -0.56
N GLY A 303 -22.90 -4.90 -0.10
CA GLY A 303 -23.11 -4.29 1.23
C GLY A 303 -22.41 -5.02 2.40
N LYS A 304 -21.61 -6.05 2.12
CA LYS A 304 -20.86 -6.83 3.12
C LYS A 304 -19.48 -7.17 2.58
N SER A 305 -18.41 -6.82 3.30
CA SER A 305 -17.05 -7.25 2.95
C SER A 305 -16.84 -8.75 3.15
N VAL A 306 -16.16 -9.38 2.20
CA VAL A 306 -15.81 -10.80 2.22
C VAL A 306 -14.68 -11.04 3.23
N ASP A 307 -14.81 -12.10 4.02
CA ASP A 307 -13.88 -12.47 5.07
C ASP A 307 -12.56 -12.94 4.44
N THR A 308 -11.49 -12.13 4.49
CA THR A 308 -10.33 -12.24 3.59
C THR A 308 -8.99 -12.28 4.33
N TYR A 309 -8.14 -13.24 4.00
CA TYR A 309 -6.81 -13.44 4.59
C TYR A 309 -5.71 -13.19 3.55
N ILE A 310 -4.92 -12.14 3.74
CA ILE A 310 -3.86 -11.76 2.81
C ILE A 310 -2.69 -12.75 2.93
N PHE A 311 -2.18 -13.23 1.80
CA PHE A 311 -0.98 -14.06 1.68
C PHE A 311 0.23 -13.17 1.30
N ALA A 312 1.26 -12.99 2.14
CA ALA A 312 1.48 -13.55 3.49
C ALA A 312 2.06 -12.53 4.47
N LEU A 313 2.07 -12.87 5.77
CA LEU A 313 2.57 -11.99 6.83
C LEU A 313 4.07 -11.69 6.70
N TYR A 314 4.85 -12.72 6.35
CA TYR A 314 6.29 -12.67 6.14
C TYR A 314 6.65 -13.40 4.85
N ASP A 315 7.86 -13.18 4.35
CA ASP A 315 8.44 -14.05 3.33
C ASP A 315 8.80 -15.41 3.92
N GLU A 316 8.48 -16.47 3.18
CA GLU A 316 8.77 -17.85 3.54
C GLU A 316 9.93 -18.35 2.66
N ASP A 317 11.17 -18.08 3.09
CA ASP A 317 12.38 -18.25 2.27
C ASP A 317 12.75 -19.71 1.92
N LEU A 318 12.19 -20.68 2.64
CA LEU A 318 12.33 -22.11 2.33
C LEU A 318 11.20 -22.65 1.41
N LYS A 319 10.25 -21.82 0.95
CA LYS A 319 9.20 -22.28 0.00
C LYS A 319 9.83 -22.77 -1.31
N PRO A 320 9.51 -23.99 -1.79
CA PRO A 320 9.95 -24.49 -3.08
C PRO A 320 9.20 -23.80 -4.23
N GLY A 321 9.68 -23.97 -5.47
CA GLY A 321 9.06 -23.40 -6.66
C GLY A 321 9.70 -22.08 -7.14
N PRO A 322 8.99 -21.26 -7.94
CA PRO A 322 9.49 -19.98 -8.47
C PRO A 322 9.93 -19.01 -7.36
N ALA A 323 10.70 -17.98 -7.71
CA ALA A 323 11.14 -16.98 -6.74
C ALA A 323 10.00 -16.13 -6.17
N SER A 324 8.87 -16.00 -6.88
CA SER A 324 7.65 -15.36 -6.36
C SER A 324 7.13 -16.00 -5.06
N GLU A 325 7.19 -17.33 -4.96
CA GLU A 325 6.77 -18.09 -3.77
C GLU A 325 7.51 -17.65 -2.49
N ARG A 326 8.73 -17.12 -2.62
CA ARG A 326 9.58 -16.63 -1.52
C ARG A 326 9.54 -15.09 -1.39
N SER A 327 8.49 -14.44 -1.89
CA SER A 327 8.42 -12.96 -2.03
C SER A 327 6.99 -12.40 -1.88
N PHE A 328 6.15 -13.01 -1.04
CA PHE A 328 4.77 -12.59 -0.74
C PHE A 328 4.63 -11.78 0.57
N GLY A 329 5.71 -11.55 1.32
CA GLY A 329 5.70 -10.99 2.66
C GLY A 329 5.30 -9.51 2.72
N LEU A 330 4.26 -9.22 3.51
CA LEU A 330 3.89 -7.85 3.90
C LEU A 330 4.91 -7.20 4.85
N PHE A 331 5.57 -8.02 5.67
CA PHE A 331 6.61 -7.62 6.61
C PHE A 331 7.86 -8.48 6.44
N LYS A 332 8.99 -7.95 6.89
CA LYS A 332 10.28 -8.64 6.90
C LYS A 332 10.57 -9.27 8.28
N PRO A 333 11.58 -10.13 8.40
CA PRO A 333 12.02 -10.70 9.69
C PRO A 333 12.51 -9.68 10.73
N ASP A 334 12.78 -8.43 10.35
CA ASP A 334 13.07 -7.32 11.27
C ASP A 334 11.80 -6.57 11.77
N LEU A 335 10.61 -7.07 11.42
CA LEU A 335 9.28 -6.48 11.66
C LEU A 335 9.00 -5.18 10.90
N SER A 336 9.90 -4.74 10.00
CA SER A 336 9.60 -3.63 9.09
C SER A 336 8.63 -4.04 7.99
N MET A 337 7.86 -3.08 7.46
CA MET A 337 6.99 -3.32 6.30
C MET A 337 7.84 -3.49 5.04
N THR A 338 7.47 -4.43 4.18
CA THR A 338 8.07 -4.58 2.85
C THR A 338 7.62 -3.43 1.93
N TYR A 339 6.34 -3.05 2.06
CA TYR A 339 5.70 -1.88 1.45
C TYR A 339 4.43 -1.56 2.27
N ASP A 340 4.02 -0.28 2.37
CA ASP A 340 2.81 0.06 3.13
C ASP A 340 1.53 -0.20 2.31
N ILE A 341 0.56 -0.83 2.95
CA ILE A 341 -0.78 -1.14 2.44
C ILE A 341 -1.90 -0.57 3.34
N GLY A 342 -1.56 0.40 4.18
CA GLY A 342 -2.49 1.09 5.07
C GLY A 342 -2.93 0.28 6.29
N LEU A 343 -2.15 -0.72 6.71
CA LEU A 343 -2.51 -1.59 7.84
C LEU A 343 -2.23 -0.98 9.24
N SER A 344 -1.44 0.09 9.38
CA SER A 344 -1.06 0.62 10.71
C SER A 344 -2.25 1.19 11.51
N LYS A 345 -2.45 0.75 12.76
CA LYS A 345 -3.43 1.35 13.69
C LYS A 345 -3.05 2.76 14.14
N ILE A 346 -1.82 3.24 13.91
CA ILE A 346 -1.42 4.60 14.28
C ILE A 346 -2.19 5.64 13.45
N SER A 347 -2.70 5.26 12.27
CA SER A 347 -3.65 6.06 11.46
C SER A 347 -5.09 6.06 12.01
N LEU A 348 -5.35 5.37 13.13
CA LEU A 348 -6.64 5.34 13.85
C LEU A 348 -6.58 6.07 15.20
N ALA A 349 -5.64 7.01 15.37
CA ALA A 349 -5.82 8.07 16.35
C ALA A 349 -7.18 8.77 16.08
N PRO A 350 -8.02 9.05 17.10
CA PRO A 350 -9.35 9.57 16.86
C PRO A 350 -9.25 10.94 16.20
N SER A 351 -9.67 11.01 14.93
CA SER A 351 -10.08 12.29 14.35
C SER A 351 -11.22 12.80 15.23
N THR A 352 -10.97 13.91 15.93
CA THR A 352 -11.98 14.51 16.81
C THR A 352 -13.26 14.72 16.01
N PRO A 353 -14.45 14.39 16.56
CA PRO A 353 -15.68 14.32 15.78
C PRO A 353 -16.04 15.70 15.23
N LYS A 354 -15.59 15.96 13.99
CA LYS A 354 -15.99 17.13 13.23
C LYS A 354 -17.47 16.96 12.93
N THR A 355 -18.26 17.74 13.66
CA THR A 355 -19.71 17.94 13.51
C THR A 355 -20.11 17.79 12.05
N PRO A 356 -21.17 17.01 11.72
CA PRO A 356 -21.57 16.73 10.34
C PRO A 356 -21.79 18.03 9.58
N SER A 357 -20.77 18.44 8.85
CA SER A 357 -20.70 19.75 8.21
C SER A 357 -21.41 19.63 6.86
N PRO A 358 -22.41 20.48 6.57
CA PRO A 358 -23.26 20.31 5.39
C PRO A 358 -22.40 20.34 4.12
N LYS A 359 -22.71 19.42 3.18
CA LYS A 359 -21.99 19.19 1.90
C LYS A 359 -21.28 20.45 1.39
N PRO A 360 -19.97 20.62 1.62
CA PRO A 360 -19.28 21.82 1.20
C PRO A 360 -19.06 21.74 -0.31
N THR A 361 -19.80 22.54 -1.08
CA THR A 361 -19.57 22.79 -2.52
C THR A 361 -18.34 23.69 -2.73
N LYS A 362 -17.27 23.43 -1.98
CA LYS A 362 -16.00 24.16 -2.04
C LYS A 362 -15.02 23.39 -2.90
N ALA A 363 -14.40 24.10 -3.84
CA ALA A 363 -13.36 23.51 -4.68
C ALA A 363 -12.19 22.99 -3.84
N CYS A 364 -11.58 21.92 -4.32
CA CYS A 364 -10.30 21.41 -3.89
C CYS A 364 -9.32 21.61 -5.05
N TRP A 365 -8.06 21.91 -4.77
CA TRP A 365 -7.00 22.13 -5.75
C TRP A 365 -5.87 21.13 -5.54
N CYS A 366 -5.19 20.76 -6.63
CA CYS A 366 -3.98 19.97 -6.56
C CYS A 366 -2.74 20.86 -6.64
N VAL A 367 -1.76 20.67 -5.75
CA VAL A 367 -0.52 21.47 -5.70
C VAL A 367 0.69 20.59 -5.41
N PRO A 368 1.92 20.97 -5.80
CA PRO A 368 3.14 20.29 -5.37
C PRO A 368 3.28 20.31 -3.84
N LYS A 369 3.94 19.29 -3.28
CA LYS A 369 4.41 19.29 -1.89
C LYS A 369 5.64 20.20 -1.77
N ASP A 370 5.84 20.78 -0.58
CA ASP A 370 7.09 21.48 -0.25
C ASP A 370 8.29 20.53 -0.31
N GLY A 371 9.43 21.01 -0.83
CA GLY A 371 10.70 20.26 -0.87
C GLY A 371 10.88 19.29 -2.04
N VAL A 372 9.92 19.19 -2.97
CA VAL A 372 10.08 18.40 -4.21
C VAL A 372 11.13 19.03 -5.13
N SER A 373 11.98 18.22 -5.76
CA SER A 373 13.05 18.71 -6.65
C SER A 373 12.52 19.13 -8.03
N ASP A 374 13.20 20.09 -8.68
CA ASP A 374 12.87 20.55 -10.04
C ASP A 374 12.79 19.41 -11.07
N ALA A 375 13.57 18.34 -10.91
CA ALA A 375 13.52 17.16 -11.79
C ALA A 375 12.21 16.37 -11.63
N GLN A 376 11.71 16.22 -10.41
CA GLN A 376 10.43 15.57 -10.10
C GLN A 376 9.24 16.46 -10.51
N LEU A 377 9.35 17.78 -10.31
CA LEU A 377 8.37 18.76 -10.80
C LEU A 377 8.31 18.75 -12.33
N GLN A 378 9.46 18.64 -13.02
CA GLN A 378 9.52 18.53 -14.47
C GLN A 378 8.89 17.23 -14.98
N ALA A 379 9.20 16.07 -14.39
CA ALA A 379 8.56 14.80 -14.77
C ALA A 379 7.04 14.85 -14.57
N SER A 380 6.57 15.52 -13.51
CA SER A 380 5.13 15.70 -13.23
C SER A 380 4.46 16.66 -14.21
N LEU A 381 5.17 17.71 -14.65
CA LEU A 381 4.76 18.62 -15.72
C LEU A 381 4.62 17.88 -17.06
N ASP A 382 5.66 17.15 -17.46
CA ASP A 382 5.69 16.41 -18.72
C ASP A 382 4.60 15.33 -18.75
N TYR A 383 4.36 14.64 -17.62
CA TYR A 383 3.22 13.75 -17.47
C TYR A 383 1.88 14.49 -17.63
N ALA A 384 1.64 15.55 -16.85
CA ALA A 384 0.37 16.30 -16.86
C ALA A 384 0.02 16.81 -18.26
N CYS A 385 0.96 17.51 -18.91
CA CYS A 385 0.79 18.04 -20.26
C CYS A 385 0.65 16.91 -21.31
N GLY A 386 1.32 15.77 -21.09
CA GLY A 386 1.17 14.56 -21.91
C GLY A 386 -0.22 13.90 -21.83
N GLN A 387 -1.02 14.18 -20.78
CA GLN A 387 -2.41 13.67 -20.67
C GLN A 387 -3.46 14.54 -21.40
N GLY A 388 -3.04 15.47 -22.26
CA GLY A 388 -3.95 16.23 -23.13
C GLY A 388 -4.63 17.44 -22.48
N ILE A 389 -4.06 17.97 -21.39
CA ILE A 389 -4.49 19.24 -20.78
C ILE A 389 -3.85 20.43 -21.50
N ASP A 390 -4.46 21.61 -21.44
CA ASP A 390 -3.88 22.82 -22.03
C ASP A 390 -2.75 23.41 -21.16
N CYS A 391 -1.51 23.05 -21.50
CA CYS A 391 -0.28 23.65 -20.97
C CYS A 391 0.25 24.85 -21.77
N GLY A 392 -0.51 25.37 -22.75
CA GLY A 392 -0.18 26.60 -23.48
C GLY A 392 -0.02 27.84 -22.59
N PRO A 393 -0.92 28.10 -21.62
CA PRO A 393 -0.83 29.26 -20.73
C PRO A 393 0.41 29.34 -19.84
N ILE A 394 1.17 28.24 -19.67
CA ILE A 394 2.43 28.19 -18.92
C ILE A 394 3.68 28.15 -19.82
N GLN A 395 3.54 28.39 -21.13
CA GLN A 395 4.68 28.59 -22.05
C GLN A 395 5.13 30.06 -22.05
N PRO A 396 6.36 30.39 -22.51
CA PRO A 396 6.84 31.77 -22.58
C PRO A 396 5.88 32.71 -23.34
N GLY A 397 5.41 33.76 -22.67
CA GLY A 397 4.38 34.68 -23.20
C GLY A 397 2.93 34.28 -22.92
N GLY A 398 2.69 33.13 -22.29
CA GLY A 398 1.39 32.67 -21.83
C GLY A 398 0.89 33.41 -20.58
N ALA A 399 -0.44 33.49 -20.42
CA ALA A 399 -1.09 34.29 -19.38
C ALA A 399 -0.82 33.82 -17.93
N CYS A 400 -0.32 32.59 -17.74
CA CYS A 400 0.00 32.00 -16.44
C CYS A 400 1.50 31.58 -16.37
N PHE A 401 2.35 32.15 -17.25
CA PHE A 401 3.78 31.85 -17.32
C PHE A 401 4.57 32.36 -16.11
N GLU A 402 4.14 33.48 -15.51
CA GLU A 402 4.82 34.08 -14.36
C GLU A 402 4.12 33.71 -13.04
N PRO A 403 4.87 33.49 -11.93
CA PRO A 403 6.33 33.54 -11.84
C PRO A 403 7.00 32.31 -12.47
N ASN A 404 7.93 32.54 -13.40
CA ASN A 404 8.62 31.53 -14.20
C ASN A 404 9.49 30.59 -13.34
N THR A 405 8.86 29.57 -12.78
CA THR A 405 9.43 28.62 -11.82
C THR A 405 8.76 27.25 -12.01
N ARG A 406 9.52 26.15 -11.87
CA ARG A 406 8.98 24.79 -12.05
C ARG A 406 7.83 24.49 -11.08
N ALA A 407 7.90 24.95 -9.83
CA ALA A 407 6.83 24.78 -8.85
C ALA A 407 5.52 25.46 -9.26
N SER A 408 5.57 26.69 -9.80
CA SER A 408 4.35 27.42 -10.21
C SER A 408 3.74 26.84 -11.49
N HIS A 409 4.57 26.48 -12.48
CA HIS A 409 4.13 25.77 -13.68
C HIS A 409 3.52 24.40 -13.33
N ALA A 410 4.18 23.62 -12.46
CA ALA A 410 3.66 22.33 -12.00
C ALA A 410 2.34 22.48 -11.24
N SER A 411 2.21 23.49 -10.37
CA SER A 411 0.95 23.79 -9.66
C SER A 411 -0.22 24.09 -10.60
N TYR A 412 0.02 24.81 -11.70
CA TYR A 412 -0.98 24.99 -12.75
C TYR A 412 -1.36 23.66 -13.43
N ALA A 413 -0.37 22.89 -13.91
CA ALA A 413 -0.60 21.67 -14.68
C ALA A 413 -1.22 20.52 -13.84
N MET A 414 -0.69 20.29 -12.63
CA MET A 414 -1.22 19.33 -11.66
C MET A 414 -2.67 19.65 -11.29
N ASN A 415 -2.97 20.92 -11.01
CA ASN A 415 -4.34 21.35 -10.74
C ASN A 415 -5.24 21.14 -11.95
N LEU A 416 -4.85 21.57 -13.15
CA LEU A 416 -5.69 21.46 -14.35
C LEU A 416 -6.01 19.99 -14.67
N TYR A 417 -5.01 19.10 -14.60
CA TYR A 417 -5.20 17.65 -14.69
C TYR A 417 -6.20 17.11 -13.65
N TYR A 418 -6.04 17.51 -12.38
CA TYR A 418 -6.95 17.12 -11.30
C TYR A 418 -8.39 17.65 -11.53
N GLN A 419 -8.56 18.88 -12.03
CA GLN A 419 -9.88 19.47 -12.32
C GLN A 419 -10.57 18.87 -13.54
N MET A 420 -9.83 18.45 -14.57
CA MET A 420 -10.36 17.81 -15.78
C MET A 420 -10.67 16.32 -15.56
N SER A 421 -9.92 15.67 -14.67
CA SER A 421 -10.18 14.31 -14.22
C SER A 421 -11.39 14.24 -13.29
N ALA A 422 -11.82 13.03 -12.91
CA ALA A 422 -12.93 12.78 -11.98
C ALA A 422 -12.71 13.24 -10.51
N LYS A 423 -11.70 14.10 -10.25
CA LYS A 423 -11.38 14.73 -8.95
C LYS A 423 -11.12 13.78 -7.78
N ASN A 424 -10.87 12.50 -8.07
CA ASN A 424 -10.45 11.50 -7.08
C ASN A 424 -9.09 11.86 -6.47
N PRO A 425 -8.82 11.57 -5.17
CA PRO A 425 -7.58 11.96 -4.52
C PRO A 425 -6.28 11.47 -5.21
N TRP A 426 -6.29 10.27 -5.76
CA TRP A 426 -5.14 9.68 -6.46
C TRP A 426 -4.78 10.40 -7.77
N ASN A 427 -5.70 11.18 -8.37
CA ASN A 427 -5.41 12.06 -9.50
C ASN A 427 -4.58 13.31 -9.09
N CYS A 428 -4.18 13.39 -7.81
CA CYS A 428 -3.32 14.41 -7.24
C CYS A 428 -2.13 13.80 -6.46
N ASP A 429 -1.70 12.59 -6.81
CA ASP A 429 -0.50 12.01 -6.21
C ASP A 429 0.79 12.44 -6.93
N PHE A 430 0.83 12.31 -8.26
CA PHE A 430 1.99 12.62 -9.11
C PHE A 430 3.29 11.96 -8.62
N SER A 431 3.27 10.65 -8.34
CA SER A 431 4.41 9.88 -7.80
C SER A 431 4.87 10.44 -6.45
N GLU A 432 3.91 10.59 -5.54
CA GLU A 432 4.03 11.22 -4.23
C GLU A 432 4.55 12.68 -4.25
N THR A 433 4.56 13.39 -5.38
CA THR A 433 5.04 14.79 -5.45
C THR A 433 3.96 15.85 -5.20
N ALA A 434 2.68 15.50 -5.28
CA ALA A 434 1.56 16.43 -5.16
C ALA A 434 0.65 16.12 -3.97
N THR A 435 -0.20 17.09 -3.61
CA THR A 435 -1.14 17.00 -2.50
C THR A 435 -2.38 17.87 -2.73
N LEU A 436 -3.50 17.47 -2.13
CA LEU A 436 -4.75 18.22 -2.19
C LEU A 436 -4.80 19.33 -1.14
N THR A 437 -5.25 20.51 -1.57
CA THR A 437 -5.48 21.67 -0.71
C THR A 437 -6.87 22.27 -0.89
N PHE A 438 -7.47 22.69 0.22
CA PHE A 438 -8.71 23.48 0.24
C PHE A 438 -8.45 24.99 0.25
N GLN A 439 -7.17 25.40 0.17
CA GLN A 439 -6.75 26.79 0.02
C GLN A 439 -6.47 27.06 -1.45
N ASN A 440 -7.07 28.10 -2.03
CA ASN A 440 -6.85 28.42 -3.45
C ASN A 440 -5.39 28.85 -3.68
N PRO A 441 -4.59 28.12 -4.50
CA PRO A 441 -3.18 28.44 -4.71
C PRO A 441 -2.95 29.81 -5.35
N SER A 442 -3.94 30.36 -6.06
CA SER A 442 -3.89 31.72 -6.65
C SER A 442 -3.85 32.85 -5.60
N LYS A 443 -3.73 32.54 -4.31
CA LYS A 443 -3.64 33.50 -3.20
C LYS A 443 -2.39 33.33 -2.32
N PHE A 444 -1.52 32.36 -2.60
CA PHE A 444 -0.40 32.01 -1.72
C PHE A 444 1.00 32.08 -2.38
N LEU A 445 1.10 32.30 -3.69
CA LEU A 445 2.37 32.75 -4.27
C LEU A 445 2.67 34.18 -3.78
N SER A 446 3.84 34.37 -3.15
CA SER A 446 4.15 35.54 -2.33
C SER A 446 4.62 36.77 -3.13
N THR A 447 3.84 37.18 -4.12
CA THR A 447 3.93 38.49 -4.79
C THR A 447 2.55 38.87 -5.35
N PRO A 448 2.09 40.13 -5.24
CA PRO A 448 0.75 40.52 -5.69
C PRO A 448 0.68 40.65 -7.21
N MET A 449 0.35 39.56 -7.90
CA MET A 449 0.07 39.59 -9.34
C MET A 449 -1.38 40.01 -9.62
N LEU A 450 -1.52 40.81 -10.69
CA LEU A 450 -2.80 41.22 -11.24
C LEU A 450 -3.43 40.03 -11.99
N PHE A 451 -4.70 39.74 -11.68
CA PHE A 451 -5.53 38.66 -12.22
C PHE A 451 -5.08 37.21 -11.89
N PRO A 452 -5.87 36.45 -11.10
CA PRO A 452 -5.67 35.01 -10.99
C PRO A 452 -6.17 34.29 -12.26
N CYS A 453 -5.35 33.41 -12.84
CA CYS A 453 -5.82 32.46 -13.85
C CYS A 453 -6.88 31.51 -13.26
N ILE A 454 -8.16 31.72 -13.60
CA ILE A 454 -9.27 30.83 -13.23
C ILE A 454 -9.95 30.33 -14.49
N TYR A 455 -9.82 29.04 -14.79
CA TYR A 455 -10.61 28.38 -15.82
C TYR A 455 -11.96 27.96 -15.23
N ILE A 456 -13.07 28.53 -15.73
CA ILE A 456 -14.44 28.22 -15.32
C ILE A 456 -15.14 27.55 -16.51
N HIS A 457 -15.70 26.36 -16.31
CA HIS A 457 -16.43 25.64 -17.37
C HIS A 457 -17.72 26.40 -17.77
N PRO A 458 -17.97 26.60 -19.07
CA PRO A 458 -19.29 26.93 -19.60
C PRO A 458 -20.29 25.77 -19.38
N HIS A 459 -21.59 26.10 -19.44
CA HIS A 459 -22.66 25.26 -18.90
C HIS A 459 -23.12 24.09 -19.77
N VAL A 460 -23.76 23.14 -19.05
CA VAL A 460 -24.91 22.31 -19.44
C VAL A 460 -25.68 22.87 -20.64
N THR A 461 -25.93 22.01 -21.63
CA THR A 461 -26.80 22.31 -22.78
C THR A 461 -28.28 22.44 -22.37
N MET A 462 -28.91 23.53 -22.78
CA MET A 462 -30.38 23.61 -22.91
C MET A 462 -30.77 23.61 -24.39
N ALA A 463 -31.91 22.99 -24.69
CA ALA A 463 -32.43 22.92 -26.06
C ALA A 463 -32.93 24.28 -26.54
N ALA A 464 -32.73 24.57 -27.83
CA ALA A 464 -33.22 25.79 -28.45
C ALA A 464 -34.62 25.57 -29.06
N SER A 465 -35.60 26.35 -28.59
CA SER A 465 -36.87 26.57 -29.27
C SER A 465 -37.27 28.05 -29.18
N THR A 466 -37.39 28.66 -30.36
CA THR A 466 -38.02 29.95 -30.70
C THR A 466 -38.94 30.61 -29.65
N LEU A 467 -38.77 31.93 -29.47
CA LEU A 467 -39.74 32.89 -30.03
C LEU A 467 -39.19 34.34 -30.06
N VAL A 468 -39.91 35.21 -30.78
CA VAL A 468 -39.62 36.63 -30.99
C VAL A 468 -40.66 37.47 -30.26
N GLY A 469 -40.27 38.61 -29.68
CA GLY A 469 -41.22 39.65 -29.25
C GLY A 469 -40.79 40.41 -28.00
N VAL A 470 -40.69 41.74 -28.13
CA VAL A 470 -40.54 42.69 -27.00
C VAL A 470 -41.95 43.18 -26.62
N PRO A 471 -42.24 43.36 -25.32
CA PRO A 471 -42.59 44.72 -24.90
C PRO A 471 -41.86 45.14 -23.61
N GLU A 472 -41.75 46.45 -23.43
CA GLU A 472 -41.36 47.10 -22.17
C GLU A 472 -42.48 46.93 -21.11
N ASN A 473 -42.15 46.99 -19.82
CA ASN A 473 -42.75 47.93 -18.84
C ASN A 473 -42.18 47.78 -17.41
N HIS A 474 -42.64 48.66 -16.52
CA HIS A 474 -42.14 48.92 -15.16
C HIS A 474 -42.61 47.94 -14.06
N GLU A 475 -42.05 48.15 -12.84
CA GLU A 475 -42.44 47.62 -11.52
C GLU A 475 -42.11 46.14 -11.18
N GLU A 476 -40.93 45.91 -10.59
CA GLU A 476 -40.74 45.29 -9.25
C GLU A 476 -39.24 45.08 -8.92
N VAL A 477 -38.49 46.16 -8.61
CA VAL A 477 -37.09 46.07 -8.11
C VAL A 477 -36.93 46.89 -6.84
N HIS A 478 -37.69 46.55 -5.79
CA HIS A 478 -37.79 47.39 -4.59
C HIS A 478 -37.59 46.67 -3.24
N HIS A 479 -36.85 45.56 -3.19
CA HIS A 479 -36.52 44.92 -1.89
C HIS A 479 -35.13 44.26 -1.72
N MET A 480 -34.11 44.60 -2.52
CA MET A 480 -32.76 43.99 -2.38
C MET A 480 -31.56 44.94 -2.53
N VAL A 481 -31.75 46.27 -2.37
CA VAL A 481 -30.67 47.28 -2.51
C VAL A 481 -30.66 48.26 -1.31
N ARG A 482 -30.42 47.76 -0.10
CA ARG A 482 -30.30 48.62 1.11
C ARG A 482 -29.14 48.28 2.06
N ASP A 483 -28.64 47.04 2.06
CA ASP A 483 -27.69 46.54 3.08
C ASP A 483 -26.24 46.35 2.60
N LEU A 484 -25.83 47.03 1.51
CA LEU A 484 -24.47 46.93 0.93
C LEU A 484 -23.67 48.24 0.91
N ALA A 485 -24.09 49.25 1.69
CA ALA A 485 -23.49 50.58 1.69
C ALA A 485 -23.39 51.23 3.09
N ARG A 486 -22.88 50.50 4.11
CA ARG A 486 -22.44 51.07 5.40
C ARG A 486 -21.32 50.23 6.03
N VAL A 487 -20.51 50.89 6.87
CA VAL A 487 -19.36 50.36 7.65
C VAL A 487 -18.06 50.12 6.85
N HIS A 488 -17.29 51.20 6.71
CA HIS A 488 -15.83 51.21 6.89
C HIS A 488 -15.47 52.46 7.71
N PHE A 489 -14.32 52.43 8.41
CA PHE A 489 -13.82 53.44 9.38
C PHE A 489 -14.71 53.61 10.64
N ASN A 490 -14.19 53.44 11.87
CA ASN A 490 -13.09 54.22 12.44
C ASN A 490 -12.29 53.49 13.55
N LEU A 491 -11.15 54.08 13.93
CA LEU A 491 -10.31 53.77 15.10
C LEU A 491 -10.42 54.91 16.13
N ALA A 492 -10.56 54.62 17.45
CA ALA A 492 -9.89 55.34 18.55
C ALA A 492 -10.37 54.93 19.97
N ILE A 493 -9.40 54.47 20.76
CA ILE A 493 -9.16 54.58 22.22
C ILE A 493 -10.12 55.47 23.06
N SER A 494 -10.56 54.94 24.22
CA SER A 494 -10.64 55.67 25.51
C SER A 494 -10.49 54.69 26.69
N SER A 495 -10.31 55.18 27.93
CA SER A 495 -9.94 54.39 29.12
C SER A 495 -10.63 54.87 30.42
N LYS A 496 -10.31 54.24 31.57
CA LYS A 496 -10.85 54.40 32.95
C LYS A 496 -12.11 53.58 33.27
N ASP A 497 -12.37 53.08 34.48
CA ASP A 497 -11.58 52.89 35.73
C ASP A 497 -12.23 51.69 36.49
N LEU A 498 -11.54 50.62 36.93
CA LEU A 498 -10.66 50.41 38.11
C LEU A 498 -11.39 49.65 39.27
N HIS A 499 -10.62 48.89 40.09
CA HIS A 499 -11.00 47.94 41.17
C HIS A 499 -11.59 46.57 40.71
N GLY A 500 -11.15 45.41 41.24
CA GLY A 500 -10.16 45.12 42.29
C GLY A 500 -9.43 43.77 42.15
N ASN A 501 -8.35 43.61 42.91
CA ASN A 501 -7.38 42.48 42.96
C ASN A 501 -7.65 41.64 44.26
N PRO A 502 -6.93 40.54 44.62
CA PRO A 502 -5.74 39.95 43.97
C PRO A 502 -5.64 38.41 43.88
N LEU A 503 -4.70 37.93 43.05
CA LEU A 503 -3.62 37.01 43.43
C LEU A 503 -2.43 37.17 42.43
N LEU A 504 -1.21 36.79 42.82
CA LEU A 504 0.08 37.12 42.16
C LEU A 504 1.02 35.89 42.14
N PRO A 505 2.21 35.91 41.49
CA PRO A 505 2.82 36.86 40.53
C PRO A 505 3.03 36.22 39.13
N LYS A 506 3.35 36.88 37.99
CA LYS A 506 4.13 38.07 37.58
C LYS A 506 5.67 37.94 37.56
N LEU A 507 6.25 37.82 36.36
CA LEU A 507 7.33 38.64 35.73
C LEU A 507 7.74 37.95 34.39
N ALA A 508 8.46 38.55 33.44
CA ALA A 508 8.39 39.85 32.75
C ALA A 508 9.39 39.81 31.57
N VAL A 509 9.17 40.60 30.49
CA VAL A 509 10.07 40.62 29.31
C VAL A 509 10.57 42.04 29.04
N ARG A 510 11.89 42.24 28.87
CA ARG A 510 12.46 43.27 27.97
C ARG A 510 13.97 43.12 27.68
N PHE A 511 14.31 43.61 26.49
CA PHE A 511 15.62 43.81 25.86
C PHE A 511 16.68 44.52 26.73
N ASN A 512 17.98 44.20 26.57
CA ASN A 512 18.89 45.03 25.74
C ASN A 512 20.34 44.51 25.51
N SER A 513 20.82 44.66 24.27
CA SER A 513 22.10 45.26 23.82
C SER A 513 23.46 45.01 24.53
N LEU A 514 24.36 44.29 23.82
CA LEU A 514 25.80 44.54 23.55
C LEU A 514 26.88 44.65 24.68
N ASN A 515 28.10 44.23 24.28
CA ASN A 515 29.43 44.37 24.92
C ASN A 515 29.64 43.56 26.23
N HIS A 516 30.82 42.98 26.54
CA HIS A 516 32.19 43.30 26.12
C HIS A 516 33.13 42.06 26.15
N MET A 517 34.25 42.06 25.41
CA MET A 517 35.37 41.11 25.63
C MET A 517 36.34 41.61 26.73
N LYS A 518 37.08 40.71 27.41
CA LYS A 518 38.57 40.63 27.39
C LYS A 518 39.20 39.63 28.41
N HIS A 519 40.50 39.36 28.18
CA HIS A 519 41.52 38.66 29.00
C HIS A 519 41.44 37.11 29.04
N GLY A 520 42.54 36.35 28.89
CA GLY A 520 43.96 36.76 28.68
C GLY A 520 44.85 35.67 28.03
N ARG A 521 46.06 36.06 27.60
CA ARG A 521 47.08 35.20 26.95
C ARG A 521 47.87 34.38 28.01
N ILE A 522 48.70 33.37 27.71
CA ILE A 522 50.04 33.45 27.05
C ILE A 522 50.43 32.10 26.41
N SER A 523 51.37 32.14 25.46
CA SER A 523 51.81 31.07 24.56
C SER A 523 53.21 30.51 24.86
N THR A 524 53.46 29.24 24.55
CA THR A 524 54.79 28.70 24.20
C THR A 524 54.73 27.78 22.97
N LEU A 525 55.88 27.66 22.30
CA LEU A 525 56.22 26.92 21.08
C LEU A 525 57.49 26.08 21.39
N PRO A 526 58.06 25.24 20.49
CA PRO A 526 57.57 24.65 19.23
C PRO A 526 57.90 23.12 19.03
N CYS A 527 57.45 22.54 17.90
CA CYS A 527 58.12 21.52 17.06
C CYS A 527 58.53 20.11 17.60
N ALA A 528 58.56 19.04 16.79
CA ALA A 528 58.04 18.80 15.43
C ALA A 528 58.12 17.31 14.98
N SER A 529 57.48 17.01 13.83
CA SER A 529 57.69 15.87 12.89
C SER A 529 57.15 14.50 13.32
N LEU A 530 56.53 13.66 12.46
CA LEU A 530 56.08 13.67 11.04
C LEU A 530 55.02 12.53 10.93
N ALA A 531 54.18 12.26 9.91
CA ALA A 531 53.86 12.71 8.54
C ALA A 531 52.43 12.16 8.19
N SER A 532 51.65 12.53 7.17
CA SER A 532 51.62 13.64 6.17
C SER A 532 50.15 13.82 5.67
N PRO A 533 49.78 14.93 5.00
CA PRO A 533 48.38 15.22 4.62
C PRO A 533 48.07 15.02 3.12
N ARG A 534 46.78 14.98 2.76
CA ARG A 534 46.27 15.43 1.44
C ARG A 534 44.78 15.79 1.43
N THR A 535 44.49 17.07 1.20
CA THR A 535 43.17 17.62 0.82
C THR A 535 43.42 18.88 -0.01
N LEU A 536 42.43 19.31 -0.81
CA LEU A 536 42.47 20.45 -1.75
C LEU A 536 43.47 20.32 -2.92
N SER A 537 42.94 20.13 -4.15
CA SER A 537 43.35 20.85 -5.39
C SER A 537 42.56 20.41 -6.65
N ILE A 538 41.23 20.36 -6.61
CA ILE A 538 40.38 20.40 -7.84
C ILE A 538 39.16 21.34 -7.64
N ILE A 539 39.38 22.49 -6.99
CA ILE A 539 38.47 23.65 -7.04
C ILE A 539 39.34 24.89 -7.21
N MET A 540 39.81 25.11 -8.46
CA MET A 540 40.39 26.36 -9.01
C MET A 540 40.99 26.07 -10.40
N CYS A 541 40.15 25.74 -11.40
CA CYS A 541 40.59 25.69 -12.81
C CYS A 541 39.46 25.73 -13.87
N ALA A 542 38.19 25.88 -13.46
CA ALA A 542 37.03 25.86 -14.36
C ALA A 542 36.13 27.12 -14.24
N LEU A 543 36.62 28.16 -13.58
CA LEU A 543 35.96 29.47 -13.48
C LEU A 543 37.00 30.60 -13.65
N PHE A 544 37.60 30.72 -14.84
CA PHE A 544 37.97 32.02 -15.44
C PHE A 544 38.32 31.94 -16.93
N SER A 545 37.45 31.28 -17.72
CA SER A 545 37.43 31.38 -19.19
C SER A 545 36.04 31.86 -19.68
N SER A 546 35.56 32.93 -19.04
CA SER A 546 34.64 33.98 -19.51
C SER A 546 33.51 33.55 -20.46
N TRP A 547 32.23 33.72 -20.11
CA TRP A 547 31.65 35.04 -19.80
C TRP A 547 32.08 36.18 -20.75
N PHE A 548 32.27 35.88 -22.03
CA PHE A 548 32.36 36.88 -23.10
C PHE A 548 31.57 36.55 -24.38
N VAL A 549 30.52 35.71 -24.28
CA VAL A 549 29.52 35.51 -25.36
C VAL A 549 28.08 35.60 -24.81
N ARG A 550 27.80 36.68 -24.07
CA ARG A 550 26.44 37.19 -23.82
C ARG A 550 26.42 38.72 -23.84
N GLY A 551 27.07 39.29 -24.85
CA GLY A 551 27.22 40.73 -25.05
C GLY A 551 27.15 41.18 -26.51
N TRP A 552 26.66 40.35 -27.43
CA TRP A 552 26.45 40.74 -28.84
C TRP A 552 25.43 39.83 -29.55
N GLN A 553 24.13 40.12 -29.41
CA GLN A 553 23.13 39.74 -30.44
C GLN A 553 21.84 40.58 -30.39
N GLU A 554 21.98 41.90 -30.26
CA GLU A 554 21.07 42.78 -30.99
C GLU A 554 21.65 43.05 -32.38
N ARG A 555 20.78 43.23 -33.38
CA ARG A 555 21.06 43.40 -34.82
C ARG A 555 21.41 42.12 -35.59
N SER A 556 20.49 41.77 -36.49
CA SER A 556 20.60 40.80 -37.60
C SER A 556 21.51 41.36 -38.74
N PRO A 557 21.76 40.64 -39.87
CA PRO A 557 21.27 39.32 -40.29
C PRO A 557 22.38 38.37 -40.83
N LEU A 558 21.97 37.34 -41.61
CA LEU A 558 22.74 36.43 -42.48
C LEU A 558 23.35 35.13 -41.88
N GLY A 559 22.84 33.98 -42.35
CA GLY A 559 23.70 33.09 -43.15
C GLY A 559 24.42 31.88 -42.51
N GLY A 560 23.69 30.81 -42.19
CA GLY A 560 23.98 29.43 -42.68
C GLY A 560 25.28 28.65 -42.34
N LYS A 561 25.10 27.36 -42.02
CA LYS A 561 26.06 26.22 -42.10
C LYS A 561 27.34 26.26 -41.23
N ALA A 562 27.30 25.58 -40.08
CA ALA A 562 28.51 25.05 -39.40
C ALA A 562 28.27 23.74 -38.60
N ASN A 563 27.33 22.89 -39.03
CA ASN A 563 26.93 21.68 -38.28
C ASN A 563 27.62 20.42 -38.82
N HIS A 564 28.90 20.17 -38.46
CA HIS A 564 29.58 18.95 -38.95
C HIS A 564 30.77 18.37 -38.13
N THR A 565 30.93 18.70 -36.84
CA THR A 565 32.08 18.18 -36.03
C THR A 565 31.68 17.36 -34.79
N ILE A 566 30.58 17.69 -34.11
CA ILE A 566 30.24 17.13 -32.79
C ILE A 566 29.68 15.69 -32.84
N VAL A 567 29.25 15.22 -34.02
CA VAL A 567 28.65 13.88 -34.18
C VAL A 567 29.69 12.75 -34.22
N ARG A 568 30.97 13.02 -34.55
CA ARG A 568 31.98 11.95 -34.74
C ARG A 568 32.75 11.49 -33.49
N MET A 569 32.59 12.16 -32.34
CA MET A 569 33.30 11.78 -31.10
C MET A 569 32.51 10.87 -30.15
N ARG A 570 31.19 10.76 -30.31
CA ARG A 570 30.35 9.95 -29.41
C ARG A 570 30.45 8.45 -29.72
N ASP A 571 30.44 8.09 -31.00
CA ASP A 571 30.14 6.72 -31.42
C ASP A 571 31.38 5.79 -31.41
N GLN A 572 32.61 6.34 -31.31
CA GLN A 572 33.84 5.55 -31.13
C GLN A 572 33.95 4.99 -29.70
N ILE A 573 33.67 5.82 -28.69
CA ILE A 573 33.79 5.47 -27.26
C ILE A 573 32.85 4.30 -26.88
N TYR A 574 31.73 4.16 -27.60
CA TYR A 574 30.74 3.11 -27.35
C TYR A 574 31.14 1.72 -27.91
N MET A 575 32.10 1.65 -28.84
CA MET A 575 32.56 0.39 -29.43
C MET A 575 33.73 -0.23 -28.63
N ASP A 576 34.72 0.59 -28.28
CA ASP A 576 35.96 0.10 -27.64
C ASP A 576 35.72 -0.51 -26.24
N PHE A 577 34.65 -0.10 -25.55
CA PHE A 577 34.32 -0.60 -24.20
C PHE A 577 33.71 -2.01 -24.18
N LYS A 578 33.32 -2.59 -25.34
CA LYS A 578 32.51 -3.82 -25.38
C LYS A 578 33.31 -5.11 -25.68
N GLN A 579 34.61 -5.03 -26.01
CA GLN A 579 35.24 -6.08 -26.83
C GLN A 579 36.37 -6.92 -26.21
N ASN A 580 36.77 -6.77 -24.94
CA ASN A 580 37.81 -7.68 -24.39
C ASN A 580 37.74 -8.05 -22.90
N LYS A 581 38.25 -9.25 -22.59
CA LYS A 581 38.26 -9.89 -21.25
C LYS A 581 39.68 -10.27 -20.83
N LYS A 582 39.94 -10.16 -19.51
CA LYS A 582 40.96 -10.88 -18.71
C LYS A 582 42.47 -10.65 -18.98
N THR A 583 43.20 -10.36 -17.89
CA THR A 583 44.54 -10.89 -17.47
C THR A 583 45.78 -10.68 -18.37
N SER A 584 47.01 -10.46 -17.87
CA SER A 584 47.54 -10.14 -16.52
C SER A 584 49.10 -10.00 -16.57
N ILE A 585 49.73 -9.54 -15.47
CA ILE A 585 51.18 -9.65 -15.13
C ILE A 585 52.16 -8.71 -15.87
N PHE A 586 52.91 -7.89 -15.13
CA PHE A 586 54.40 -7.96 -15.05
C PHE A 586 55.00 -7.12 -13.89
N LYS A 587 56.33 -7.12 -13.78
CA LYS A 587 57.20 -6.77 -12.63
C LYS A 587 58.52 -6.15 -13.14
N GLN A 588 59.39 -5.47 -12.37
CA GLN A 588 59.39 -5.17 -10.93
C GLN A 588 59.52 -3.64 -10.68
N GLU A 589 60.60 -2.93 -10.30
CA GLU A 589 61.94 -3.25 -9.77
C GLU A 589 62.39 -2.19 -8.71
N ASN A 590 63.20 -2.62 -7.74
CA ASN A 590 63.91 -1.90 -6.66
C ASN A 590 64.19 -0.37 -6.66
N CYS A 591 64.08 0.23 -5.46
CA CYS A 591 65.24 0.85 -4.79
C CYS A 591 65.18 0.65 -3.25
N ARG A 592 66.32 0.65 -2.53
CA ARG A 592 66.44 0.14 -1.14
C ARG A 592 66.94 1.17 -0.11
N VAL A 593 66.46 1.08 1.14
CA VAL A 593 67.26 1.26 2.38
C VAL A 593 66.80 0.24 3.45
N LYS A 594 67.71 -0.15 4.36
CA LYS A 594 67.55 -1.08 5.50
C LYS A 594 67.03 -0.35 6.78
N ALA A 595 66.81 -0.96 7.94
CA ALA A 595 66.17 -2.22 8.38
C ALA A 595 66.35 -2.33 9.92
N VAL A 596 65.33 -2.76 10.68
CA VAL A 596 65.45 -3.29 12.06
C VAL A 596 64.45 -4.46 12.21
N GLN A 597 64.74 -5.39 13.11
CA GLN A 597 64.22 -6.76 13.17
C GLN A 597 63.70 -7.09 14.57
N PHE A 598 62.63 -7.87 14.67
CA PHE A 598 62.30 -8.71 15.83
C PHE A 598 61.62 -10.00 15.35
N ASP A 599 62.22 -11.15 15.69
CA ASP A 599 61.73 -12.49 15.34
C ASP A 599 61.19 -13.22 16.57
N TYR A 600 60.01 -13.83 16.45
CA TYR A 600 59.52 -15.06 17.12
C TYR A 600 58.17 -15.43 16.49
N GLY A 601 57.86 -16.66 16.04
CA GLY A 601 58.73 -17.82 15.81
C GLY A 601 57.96 -19.14 15.57
N TRP A 602 57.67 -19.48 14.29
CA TRP A 602 57.18 -20.80 13.80
C TRP A 602 55.77 -21.28 14.31
N PRO A 603 55.14 -22.31 13.70
CA PRO A 603 54.87 -22.41 12.27
C PRO A 603 53.42 -22.86 11.89
N SER A 604 53.18 -22.85 10.57
CA SER A 604 52.03 -23.34 9.80
C SER A 604 51.40 -24.71 10.15
N ILE A 605 50.12 -24.87 9.81
CA ILE A 605 49.56 -26.05 9.11
C ILE A 605 48.61 -25.55 7.98
N SER A 606 48.42 -26.36 6.93
CA SER A 606 47.68 -25.98 5.71
C SER A 606 46.46 -26.86 5.41
N VAL A 607 45.49 -26.26 4.71
CA VAL A 607 44.93 -26.67 3.39
C VAL A 607 45.61 -27.96 2.82
N ASP A 608 44.91 -28.98 2.28
CA ASP A 608 43.69 -28.97 1.45
C ASP A 608 42.93 -30.34 1.46
N ARG A 609 41.75 -30.40 0.81
CA ARG A 609 41.13 -31.50 -0.01
C ARG A 609 41.27 -33.00 0.40
N LEU A 610 40.30 -33.90 0.14
CA LEU A 610 39.48 -34.07 -1.08
C LEU A 610 38.24 -34.98 -0.84
N LEU A 611 37.47 -35.25 -1.89
CA LEU A 611 36.23 -36.07 -1.97
C LEU A 611 36.51 -37.58 -2.00
N PHE A 612 35.64 -38.44 -1.41
CA PHE A 612 34.70 -39.36 -2.11
C PHE A 612 34.07 -40.48 -1.22
N SER A 613 32.81 -40.85 -1.54
CA SER A 613 32.15 -42.18 -1.36
C SER A 613 31.86 -42.77 0.04
N GLY A 614 30.90 -43.72 0.10
CA GLY A 614 30.58 -44.60 1.25
C GLY A 614 29.68 -43.95 2.31
N GLN A 615 28.40 -44.26 2.53
CA GLN A 615 27.58 -45.50 2.51
C GLN A 615 27.61 -46.31 3.83
N THR A 616 26.42 -46.59 4.36
CA THR A 616 26.03 -47.59 5.40
C THR A 616 26.48 -47.43 6.86
N THR A 617 25.48 -47.34 7.77
CA THR A 617 25.35 -47.95 9.14
C THR A 617 26.51 -47.88 10.14
N ILE A 618 26.28 -47.70 11.44
CA ILE A 618 25.11 -48.10 12.25
C ILE A 618 24.44 -46.89 12.91
#